data_AF-E0UNR3-F1
#
_entry.id   AF-E0UNR3-F1
#
_cell.length_a   1.000
_cell.length_b   1.000
_cell.length_c   1.000
_cell.angle_alpha   90.00
_cell.angle_beta   90.00
_cell.angle_gamma   90.00
#
_symmetry.space_group_name_H-M   'P 1'
#
loop_
_entity.id
_entity.type
_entity.pdbx_description
1 polymer ?
#
loop_
_entity_poly.entity_id
_entity_poly.type
_entity_poly.pdbx_seq_one_letter_code
_entity_poly.pdbx_strand_id
1 'polypeptide(L)'
;MELRIQRERSSPDYELLRFVKDYPLATTKEMVIEALRAFWLPLACQKSGRYDREQIRELGRQAISCLQGQIEHLIKVLELSDLKDNRKSDLASLTRAGAATQLSLNSSVPLPPTQSFNRTNTGTDYDTDQFD
;
A
#
# COMPACT_ATOMS: atom_id res chain seq x y z
N MET A 1 15.09 1.92 -15.94
CA MET A 1 14.08 2.99 -15.73
C MET A 1 14.26 3.47 -14.30
N GLU A 2 14.68 4.73 -14.12
CA GLU A 2 14.93 5.32 -12.81
C GLU A 2 13.68 6.12 -12.41
N LEU A 3 12.96 5.69 -11.37
CA LEU A 3 11.78 6.40 -10.87
C LEU A 3 12.25 7.60 -10.05
N ARG A 4 12.26 8.80 -10.66
CA ARG A 4 12.53 10.06 -9.97
C ARG A 4 11.23 10.57 -9.36
N ILE A 5 11.08 10.39 -8.04
CA ILE A 5 9.92 10.87 -7.29
C ILE A 5 10.35 12.11 -6.52
N GLN A 6 9.80 13.27 -6.88
CA GLN A 6 9.92 14.51 -6.10
C GLN A 6 8.54 14.87 -5.57
N ARG A 7 8.46 15.17 -4.27
CA ARG A 7 7.23 15.52 -3.57
C ARG A 7 7.41 16.86 -2.87
N GLU A 8 6.33 17.62 -2.79
CA GLU A 8 6.32 18.91 -2.10
C GLU A 8 6.70 18.71 -0.64
N ARG A 9 7.54 19.59 -0.08
CA ARG A 9 8.07 19.46 1.28
C ARG A 9 6.99 19.44 2.37
N SER A 10 5.84 20.04 2.10
CA SER A 10 4.67 20.05 2.99
C SER A 10 3.81 18.80 2.89
N SER A 11 4.09 17.89 1.94
CA SER A 11 3.24 16.71 1.72
C SER A 11 3.61 15.57 2.67
N PRO A 12 2.63 14.78 3.14
CA PRO A 12 2.90 13.54 3.88
C PRO A 12 3.81 12.57 3.10
N ASP A 13 3.74 12.58 1.77
CA ASP A 13 4.60 11.77 0.91
C ASP A 13 6.08 12.18 1.03
N TYR A 14 6.38 13.47 1.25
CA TYR A 14 7.75 13.93 1.48
C TYR A 14 8.30 13.37 2.81
N GLU A 15 7.50 13.41 3.88
CA GLU A 15 7.89 12.85 5.18
C GLU A 15 8.07 11.32 5.10
N LEU A 16 7.23 10.62 4.34
CA LEU A 16 7.40 9.20 4.05
C LEU A 16 8.74 8.93 3.33
N LEU A 17 9.03 9.67 2.26
CA LEU A 17 10.28 9.49 1.50
C LEU A 17 11.51 9.79 2.37
N ARG A 18 11.44 10.82 3.21
CA ARG A 18 12.48 11.15 4.18
C ARG A 18 12.67 10.01 5.19
N PHE A 19 11.59 9.52 5.79
CA PHE A 19 11.63 8.41 6.73
C PHE A 19 12.27 7.15 6.12
N VAL A 20 11.87 6.77 4.90
CA VAL A 20 12.39 5.59 4.21
C VAL A 20 13.84 5.76 3.77
N LYS A 21 14.29 6.99 3.52
CA LYS A 21 15.68 7.29 3.16
C LYS A 21 16.62 7.19 4.37
N ASP A 22 16.15 7.66 5.52
CA ASP A 22 16.94 7.73 6.75
C ASP A 22 16.85 6.44 7.59
N TYR A 23 16.08 5.44 7.14
CA TYR A 23 15.87 4.19 7.88
C TYR A 23 17.11 3.27 7.80
N PRO A 24 17.75 2.92 8.94
CA PRO A 24 19.07 2.30 8.93
C PRO A 24 19.08 0.78 8.70
N LEU A 25 17.92 0.12 8.71
CA LEU A 25 17.83 -1.35 8.74
C LEU A 25 17.65 -2.01 7.37
N ALA A 26 17.31 -1.25 6.33
CA ALA A 26 17.11 -1.77 4.98
C ALA A 26 17.32 -0.66 3.94
N THR A 27 17.71 -1.02 2.72
CA THR A 27 17.75 -0.04 1.64
C THR A 27 16.33 0.42 1.30
N THR A 28 16.16 1.68 0.90
CA THR A 28 14.87 2.23 0.41
C THR A 28 14.21 1.31 -0.62
N LYS A 29 15.00 0.70 -1.49
CA LYS A 29 14.52 -0.23 -2.52
C LYS A 29 13.92 -1.51 -1.92
N GLU A 30 14.56 -2.09 -0.92
CA GLU A 30 14.05 -3.29 -0.23
C GLU A 30 12.76 -2.98 0.51
N MET A 31 12.69 -1.85 1.22
CA MET A 31 11.48 -1.42 1.92
C MET A 31 10.29 -1.24 0.97
N VAL A 32 10.51 -0.58 -0.17
CA VAL A 32 9.46 -0.38 -1.19
C VAL A 32 9.03 -1.71 -1.80
N ILE A 33 9.98 -2.59 -2.13
CA ILE A 33 9.65 -3.90 -2.68
C ILE A 33 8.83 -4.73 -1.68
N GLU A 34 9.19 -4.71 -0.40
CA GLU A 34 8.50 -5.48 0.63
C GLU A 34 7.06 -4.96 0.83
N ALA A 35 6.88 -3.64 0.89
CA ALA A 35 5.56 -3.01 0.96
C ALA A 35 4.68 -3.37 -0.25
N LEU A 36 5.25 -3.38 -1.46
CA LEU A 36 4.53 -3.76 -2.67
C LEU A 36 4.22 -5.26 -2.71
N ARG A 37 5.16 -6.12 -2.28
CA ARG A 37 5.00 -7.58 -2.26
C ARG A 37 3.86 -8.02 -1.37
N ALA A 38 3.75 -7.42 -0.18
CA ALA A 38 2.73 -7.76 0.80
C ALA A 38 1.31 -7.70 0.22
N PHE A 39 1.04 -6.85 -0.78
CA PHE A 39 -0.27 -6.74 -1.41
C PHE A 39 -0.32 -7.31 -2.83
N TRP A 40 0.65 -6.97 -3.69
CA TRP A 40 0.54 -7.24 -5.13
C TRP A 40 1.06 -8.60 -5.56
N LEU A 41 1.94 -9.24 -4.77
CA LEU A 41 2.60 -10.48 -5.19
C LEU A 41 1.60 -11.62 -5.51
N PRO A 42 0.59 -11.92 -4.66
CA PRO A 42 -0.36 -12.99 -4.95
C PRO A 42 -1.16 -12.73 -6.23
N LEU A 43 -1.55 -11.46 -6.45
CA LEU A 43 -2.32 -11.03 -7.63
C LEU A 43 -1.49 -11.11 -8.91
N ALA A 44 -0.21 -10.71 -8.84
CA ALA A 44 0.72 -10.83 -9.96
C ALA A 44 0.98 -12.30 -10.32
N CYS A 45 1.18 -13.16 -9.32
CA CYS A 45 1.35 -14.60 -9.52
C CYS A 45 0.11 -15.24 -10.15
N GLN A 46 -1.09 -14.90 -9.65
CA GLN A 46 -2.36 -15.35 -10.21
C GLN A 46 -2.52 -14.94 -11.69
N LYS A 47 -2.28 -13.66 -12.01
CA LYS A 47 -2.41 -13.13 -13.37
C LYS A 47 -1.39 -13.76 -14.33
N SER A 48 -0.23 -14.18 -13.83
CA SER A 48 0.82 -14.74 -14.67
C SER A 48 0.51 -16.14 -15.22
N GLY A 49 -0.40 -16.88 -14.58
CA GLY A 49 -0.70 -18.28 -14.94
C GLY A 49 0.44 -19.27 -14.72
N ARG A 50 1.56 -18.84 -14.12
CA ARG A 50 2.76 -19.67 -13.89
C ARG A 50 2.74 -20.44 -12.57
N TYR A 51 1.74 -20.19 -11.73
CA TYR A 51 1.60 -20.78 -10.41
C TYR A 51 0.28 -21.54 -10.34
N ASP A 52 0.29 -22.67 -9.65
CA ASP A 52 -0.93 -23.43 -9.42
C ASP A 52 -1.82 -22.76 -8.36
N ARG A 53 -3.02 -23.30 -8.19
CA ARG A 53 -4.02 -22.75 -7.27
C ARG A 53 -3.56 -22.82 -5.81
N GLU A 54 -2.84 -23.86 -5.40
CA GLU A 54 -2.41 -24.03 -4.02
C GLU A 54 -1.30 -23.04 -3.67
N GLN A 55 -0.33 -22.87 -4.57
CA GLN A 55 0.74 -21.88 -4.48
C GLN A 55 0.18 -20.46 -4.36
N ILE A 56 -0.81 -20.10 -5.19
CA ILE A 56 -1.46 -18.78 -5.13
C ILE A 56 -2.19 -18.59 -3.80
N ARG A 57 -2.88 -19.62 -3.30
CA ARG A 57 -3.57 -19.54 -2.00
C ARG A 57 -2.59 -19.37 -0.86
N GLU A 58 -1.46 -20.05 -0.90
CA GLU A 58 -0.43 -19.92 0.13
C GLU A 58 0.23 -18.54 0.10
N LEU A 59 0.56 -18.02 -1.08
CA LEU A 59 1.01 -16.63 -1.25
C LEU A 59 -0.04 -15.64 -0.70
N GLY A 60 -1.33 -15.88 -0.95
CA GLY A 60 -2.42 -15.07 -0.41
C GLY A 60 -2.49 -15.08 1.12
N ARG A 61 -2.31 -16.23 1.76
CA ARG A 61 -2.28 -16.33 3.23
C ARG A 61 -1.11 -15.57 3.83
N GLN A 62 0.09 -15.73 3.25
CA GLN A 62 1.29 -15.03 3.70
C GLN A 62 1.15 -13.51 3.56
N ALA A 63 0.61 -13.06 2.42
CA ALA A 63 0.27 -11.65 2.20
C ALA A 63 -0.70 -11.10 3.26
N ILE A 64 -1.81 -11.81 3.51
CA ILE A 64 -2.80 -11.41 4.52
C ILE A 64 -2.16 -11.34 5.91
N SER A 65 -1.38 -12.35 6.30
CA SER A 65 -0.72 -12.38 7.61
C SER A 65 0.25 -11.21 7.78
N CYS A 66 1.05 -10.91 6.75
CA CYS A 66 1.95 -9.75 6.74
C CYS A 66 1.17 -8.43 6.92
N LEU A 67 0.11 -8.22 6.12
CA LEU A 67 -0.72 -7.01 6.19
C LEU A 67 -1.42 -6.87 7.53
N GLN A 68 -1.91 -7.97 8.12
CA GLN A 68 -2.48 -7.95 9.46
C GLN A 68 -1.47 -7.52 10.51
N GLY A 69 -0.23 -8.03 10.44
CA GLY A 69 0.86 -7.59 11.31
C GLY A 69 1.18 -6.11 11.16
N GLN A 70 1.21 -5.58 9.93
CA GLN A 70 1.39 -4.14 9.67
C GLN A 70 0.26 -3.31 10.27
N ILE A 71 -1.00 -3.74 10.10
CA ILE A 71 -2.16 -3.06 10.69
C ILE A 71 -2.07 -3.06 12.22
N GLU A 72 -1.74 -4.20 12.83
CA GLU A 72 -1.59 -4.30 14.28
C GLU A 72 -0.47 -3.41 14.82
N HIS A 73 0.63 -3.31 14.09
CA HIS A 73 1.73 -2.42 14.41
C HIS A 73 1.29 -0.95 14.38
N LEU A 74 0.61 -0.51 13.30
CA LEU A 74 0.09 0.86 13.19
C LEU A 74 -0.90 1.18 14.31
N ILE A 75 -1.83 0.26 14.60
CA ILE A 75 -2.77 0.44 15.72
C ILE A 75 -2.03 0.64 17.03
N LYS A 76 -0.97 -0.12 17.28
CA LYS A 76 -0.20 -0.02 18.52
C LYS A 76 0.60 1.28 18.61
N VAL A 77 1.32 1.64 17.55
CA VAL A 77 2.24 2.80 17.55
C VAL A 77 1.49 4.13 17.49
N LEU A 78 0.35 4.15 16.81
CA LEU A 78 -0.50 5.35 16.67
C LEU A 78 -1.63 5.39 17.70
N GLU A 79 -1.66 4.46 18.66
CA GLU A 79 -2.64 4.38 19.75
C GLU A 79 -4.11 4.25 19.29
N LEU A 80 -4.36 3.74 18.08
CA LEU A 80 -5.68 3.59 17.45
C LEU A 80 -6.45 2.35 17.92
N SER A 81 -6.58 2.18 19.23
CA SER A 81 -7.11 0.95 19.85
C SER A 81 -8.58 0.69 19.50
N ASP A 82 -9.34 1.73 19.18
CA ASP A 82 -10.73 1.69 18.72
C ASP A 82 -10.92 0.87 17.42
N LEU A 83 -9.89 0.78 16.57
CA LEU A 83 -9.93 0.00 15.32
C LEU A 83 -9.78 -1.52 15.53
N LYS A 84 -9.40 -1.99 16.73
CA LYS A 84 -9.28 -3.43 17.02
C LYS A 84 -10.64 -4.12 17.20
N ASP A 85 -11.61 -3.42 17.77
CA ASP A 85 -12.87 -4.02 18.19
C ASP A 85 -13.84 -4.24 17.01
N ASN A 86 -13.77 -3.38 15.99
CA ASN A 86 -14.64 -3.48 14.81
C ASN A 86 -14.30 -4.67 13.88
N ARG A 87 -13.07 -5.21 13.92
CA ARG A 87 -12.65 -6.28 12.99
C ARG A 87 -13.19 -7.67 13.34
N LYS A 88 -13.53 -7.93 14.60
CA LYS A 88 -14.11 -9.22 15.04
C LYS A 88 -15.55 -9.42 14.55
N SER A 89 -16.29 -8.33 14.39
CA SER A 89 -17.66 -8.30 13.86
C SER A 89 -17.74 -8.81 12.42
N ASP A 90 -16.83 -8.35 11.55
CA ASP A 90 -17.04 -8.45 10.11
C ASP A 90 -16.51 -9.74 9.49
N LEU A 91 -15.48 -10.36 10.09
CA LEU A 91 -14.92 -11.63 9.61
C LEU A 91 -15.89 -12.82 9.81
N ALA A 92 -16.74 -12.75 10.86
CA ALA A 92 -17.81 -13.71 11.11
C ALA A 92 -18.90 -13.68 10.01
N SER A 93 -19.04 -12.55 9.34
CA SER A 93 -20.04 -12.31 8.28
C SER A 93 -19.55 -12.81 6.91
N LEU A 94 -18.26 -12.61 6.61
CA LEU A 94 -17.64 -13.03 5.34
C LEU A 94 -17.51 -14.56 5.21
N THR A 95 -17.35 -15.27 6.33
CA THR A 95 -17.26 -16.74 6.34
C THR A 95 -18.62 -17.40 6.01
N ARG A 96 -19.73 -16.68 6.21
CA ARG A 96 -21.10 -17.18 5.92
C ARG A 96 -21.53 -16.95 4.47
N ALA A 97 -20.91 -16.00 3.77
CA ALA A 97 -21.24 -15.63 2.39
C ALA A 97 -20.47 -16.45 1.32
N GLY A 98 -19.47 -17.24 1.71
CA GLY A 98 -18.60 -17.98 0.80
C GLY A 98 -19.21 -19.18 0.06
N ALA A 99 -20.51 -19.46 0.20
CA ALA A 99 -21.16 -20.65 -0.39
C ALA A 99 -21.85 -20.42 -1.75
N ALA A 100 -22.05 -19.18 -2.20
CA ALA A 100 -22.73 -18.97 -3.48
C ALA A 100 -22.43 -17.61 -4.10
N THR A 101 -21.40 -17.49 -4.93
CA THR A 101 -21.46 -16.58 -6.08
C THR A 101 -20.50 -17.06 -7.17
N GLN A 102 -21.07 -17.43 -8.31
CA GLN A 102 -20.33 -17.73 -9.53
C GLN A 102 -19.56 -16.50 -10.03
N LEU A 103 -18.41 -16.79 -10.62
CA LEU A 103 -17.55 -15.88 -11.37
C LEU A 103 -18.35 -15.11 -12.44
N SER A 104 -18.55 -13.81 -12.20
CA SER A 104 -18.70 -12.83 -13.27
C SER A 104 -17.46 -11.92 -13.22
N LEU A 105 -16.45 -12.27 -13.99
CA LEU A 105 -15.23 -11.49 -14.19
C LEU A 105 -15.54 -10.32 -15.14
N ASN A 106 -16.22 -9.31 -14.62
CA ASN A 106 -16.25 -7.97 -15.21
C ASN A 106 -16.13 -6.96 -14.08
N SER A 107 -14.90 -6.52 -13.80
CA SER A 107 -14.69 -5.18 -13.23
C SER A 107 -13.25 -4.75 -13.40
N SER A 108 -13.08 -3.61 -14.08
CA SER A 108 -11.94 -2.74 -13.96
C SER A 108 -11.63 -2.54 -12.47
N VAL A 109 -10.43 -2.94 -12.06
CA VAL A 109 -9.91 -2.61 -10.73
C VAL A 109 -9.95 -1.08 -10.59
N PRO A 110 -10.66 -0.51 -9.61
CA PRO A 110 -10.61 0.92 -9.39
C PRO A 110 -9.20 1.27 -8.94
N LEU A 111 -8.50 2.06 -9.74
CA LEU A 111 -7.30 2.76 -9.30
C LEU A 111 -7.69 3.62 -8.08
N PRO A 112 -6.81 3.75 -7.07
CA PRO A 112 -7.01 4.72 -6.01
C PRO A 112 -7.26 6.10 -6.65
N PRO A 113 -8.20 6.91 -6.11
CA PRO A 113 -8.57 8.18 -6.72
C PRO A 113 -7.30 9.01 -6.90
N THR A 114 -6.93 9.23 -8.16
CA THR A 114 -5.87 10.16 -8.51
C THR A 114 -6.44 11.52 -8.18
N GLN A 115 -6.06 12.10 -7.04
CA GLN A 115 -6.38 13.50 -6.76
C GLN A 115 -5.82 14.30 -7.93
N SER A 116 -6.74 14.81 -8.76
CA SER A 116 -6.42 15.70 -9.85
C SER A 116 -5.92 16.99 -9.19
N PHE A 117 -4.61 17.15 -9.12
CA PHE A 117 -4.00 18.40 -8.72
C PHE A 117 -4.36 19.43 -9.78
N ASN A 118 -5.39 20.23 -9.49
CA ASN A 118 -5.68 21.44 -10.23
C ASN A 118 -4.45 22.35 -10.10
N ARG A 119 -3.65 22.44 -11.17
CA ARG A 119 -2.66 23.50 -11.33
C ARG A 119 -3.42 24.83 -11.44
N THR A 120 -3.62 25.51 -10.33
CA THR A 120 -3.68 26.97 -10.37
C THR A 120 -2.25 27.46 -10.46
N ASN A 121 -1.85 27.86 -11.67
CA ASN A 121 -0.71 28.73 -11.90
C ASN A 121 -0.93 30.02 -11.10
N THR A 122 -0.31 30.11 -9.93
CA THR A 122 0.03 31.41 -9.34
C THR A 122 1.53 31.43 -9.23
N GLY A 123 2.14 32.12 -10.20
CA GLY A 123 3.55 32.46 -10.14
C GLY A 123 3.82 33.27 -8.89
N THR A 124 4.85 32.87 -8.16
CA THR A 124 5.60 33.74 -7.27
C THR A 124 7.05 33.31 -7.37
N ASP A 125 7.89 34.29 -7.67
CA ASP A 125 9.33 34.22 -7.86
C ASP A 125 10.04 33.43 -6.76
N TYR A 126 10.92 32.51 -7.17
CA TYR A 126 11.94 31.97 -6.27
C TYR A 126 13.21 32.79 -6.44
N ASP A 127 13.45 33.64 -5.45
CA ASP A 127 14.75 34.23 -5.18
C ASP A 127 15.77 33.10 -5.00
N THR A 128 16.83 33.17 -5.80
CA THR A 128 17.89 32.18 -5.84
C THR A 128 18.99 32.65 -4.91
N ASP A 129 18.86 32.39 -3.62
CA ASP A 129 19.98 32.58 -2.70
C ASP A 129 20.79 31.29 -2.53
N GLN A 130 22.03 31.42 -2.99
CA GLN A 130 23.17 30.52 -2.84
C GLN A 130 23.41 30.19 -1.38
N PHE A 131 23.77 28.93 -1.09
CA PHE A 131 24.62 28.63 0.04
C PHE A 131 25.74 27.70 -0.42
N ASP A 132 26.96 28.22 -0.30
CA ASP A 132 28.24 27.53 -0.38
C ASP A 132 28.34 26.33 0.60
#